data_AF-A0A371DLI9-F1
#
_entry.id   AF-A0A371DLI9-F1
#
_cell.length_a   1.000
_cell.length_b   1.000
_cell.length_c   1.000
_cell.angle_alpha   90.00
_cell.angle_beta   90.00
_cell.angle_gamma   90.00
#
_symmetry.space_group_name_H-M   'P 1'
#
loop_
_entity.id
_entity.type
_entity.pdbx_description
1 polymer ?
#
loop_
_entity_poly.entity_id
_entity_poly.type
_entity_poly.pdbx_seq_one_letter_code
_entity_poly.pdbx_strand_id
1 'polypeptide(L)'
;MAFIQALSPDLLLQIVSHLRSEDHLAPSPEDLLTVSALARVCRRFSEPALDMLWGHLPSIVPLIFTMPRDLWVIEPREEKGGCRTLVKFTRPLLSRDYARFLGYACRVKALHDTSHWRGIALDESAWTALEQFRPTPHLLPRLRSLSLTVNCSVALVPIHILISSVLKQLTVYVRRSSGRGAHLRRGLRRLFEKLHVTNPPIRHISLEFNHCSRPKYQTLLTALLCLKSLTTVQTSYTPVGASTLAILSHLPHLRDLQVRVLGSGQHTVDAFARMRSTRPFRSLAKVSYTVDDMAVVHCLLRSAASRSLTYIDICMLADVSPEDAQEFMSIVALHHSGLEHLQLRLRDPMPRDPNDPHEVAPDQETLPSDILGPLLALPQLSTVNMASCPIVVNDSLVARMAIAWPDISTLELCSSFHGFDDLGVRPPAHVRLAGLVPLFEGCKKLQRLGLPLDTTMTTAPDSADSTGCDTSARPSACPTIPRLADLCVGWSKIEEADVAPVASFLSDHLPLLSKVTDGWESAFVYEVVADEHTEGAWTYEMRWRQVAALVRGLSLVRQQERNWARRMREVLPVPAAAPAMEDPQGMDEYLP
;
A
#
# COMPACT_ATOMS: atom_id res chain seq x y z
N MET A 1 -25.13 -21.45 -33.29
CA MET A 1 -25.05 -20.22 -34.12
C MET A 1 -26.19 -19.24 -33.81
N ALA A 2 -27.46 -19.69 -33.73
CA ALA A 2 -28.61 -18.81 -33.45
C ALA A 2 -28.49 -18.01 -32.13
N PHE A 3 -27.99 -18.63 -31.05
CA PHE A 3 -27.78 -17.96 -29.76
C PHE A 3 -26.79 -16.78 -29.84
N ILE A 4 -25.65 -16.95 -30.52
CA ILE A 4 -24.62 -15.90 -30.66
C ILE A 4 -25.14 -14.73 -31.53
N GLN A 5 -26.02 -15.01 -32.49
CA GLN A 5 -26.64 -13.99 -33.32
C GLN A 5 -27.67 -13.15 -32.55
N ALA A 6 -28.27 -13.69 -31.49
CA ALA A 6 -29.23 -13.00 -30.64
C ALA A 6 -28.59 -12.11 -29.57
N LEU A 7 -27.31 -12.29 -29.25
CA LEU A 7 -26.61 -11.47 -28.26
C LEU A 7 -26.42 -10.03 -28.75
N SER A 8 -26.51 -9.04 -27.87
CA SER A 8 -26.15 -7.66 -28.20
C SER A 8 -24.62 -7.49 -28.26
N PRO A 9 -24.11 -6.46 -28.97
CA PRO A 9 -22.68 -6.13 -28.95
C PRO A 9 -22.12 -5.93 -27.53
N ASP A 10 -22.90 -5.33 -26.63
CA ASP A 10 -22.51 -5.09 -25.24
C ASP A 10 -22.33 -6.39 -24.45
N LEU A 11 -23.25 -7.35 -24.63
CA LEU A 11 -23.12 -8.68 -24.02
C LEU A 11 -21.92 -9.46 -24.57
N LEU A 12 -21.62 -9.33 -25.86
CA LEU A 12 -20.42 -9.94 -26.44
C LEU A 12 -19.13 -9.36 -25.86
N LEU A 13 -19.07 -8.04 -25.65
CA LEU A 13 -17.96 -7.38 -24.96
C LEU A 13 -17.85 -7.83 -23.50
N GLN A 14 -18.98 -7.99 -22.81
CA GLN A 14 -19.02 -8.44 -21.43
C GLN A 14 -18.51 -9.89 -21.29
N ILE A 15 -18.95 -10.81 -22.17
CA ILE A 15 -18.45 -12.19 -22.22
C ILE A 15 -16.93 -12.20 -22.43
N VAL A 16 -16.44 -11.43 -23.39
CA VAL A 16 -15.00 -11.31 -23.67
C VAL A 16 -14.26 -10.73 -22.46
N SER A 17 -14.83 -9.74 -21.77
CA SER A 17 -14.20 -9.13 -20.59
C SER A 17 -14.07 -10.08 -19.40
N HIS A 18 -15.00 -11.03 -19.24
CA HIS A 18 -14.93 -12.07 -18.21
C HIS A 18 -13.86 -13.15 -18.47
N LEU A 19 -13.29 -13.20 -19.68
CA LEU A 19 -12.13 -14.05 -19.98
C LEU A 19 -10.82 -13.47 -19.43
N ARG A 20 -10.88 -12.33 -18.75
CA ARG A 20 -9.76 -11.73 -18.03
C ARG A 20 -9.94 -11.97 -16.54
N SER A 21 -8.88 -12.41 -15.86
CA SER A 21 -8.85 -12.33 -14.40
C SER A 21 -8.84 -10.85 -13.96
N GLU A 22 -9.75 -10.45 -13.07
CA GLU A 22 -9.82 -9.07 -12.56
C GLU A 22 -8.58 -8.68 -11.72
N ASP A 23 -7.82 -9.66 -11.25
CA ASP A 23 -6.70 -9.46 -10.32
C ASP A 23 -5.40 -8.96 -10.96
N HIS A 24 -5.33 -8.85 -12.30
CA HIS A 24 -4.07 -8.55 -13.00
C HIS A 24 -4.14 -7.31 -13.91
N LEU A 25 -3.24 -6.35 -13.64
CA LEU A 25 -2.98 -5.16 -14.46
C LEU A 25 -2.62 -5.51 -15.92
N ALA A 26 -2.10 -6.73 -16.17
CA ALA A 26 -1.88 -7.30 -17.50
C ALA A 26 -2.60 -8.67 -17.62
N PRO A 27 -3.22 -9.00 -18.76
CA PRO A 27 -3.89 -10.29 -18.96
C PRO A 27 -2.90 -11.45 -18.84
N SER A 28 -3.34 -12.56 -18.24
CA SER A 28 -2.50 -13.75 -18.14
C SER A 28 -2.18 -14.30 -19.54
N PRO A 29 -1.07 -15.05 -19.74
CA PRO A 29 -0.80 -15.70 -21.02
C PRO A 29 -1.94 -16.62 -21.47
N GLU A 30 -2.62 -17.28 -20.53
CA GLU A 30 -3.76 -18.18 -20.78
C GLU A 30 -5.01 -17.40 -21.22
N ASP A 31 -5.26 -16.23 -20.61
CA ASP A 31 -6.34 -15.31 -21.01
C ASP A 31 -6.13 -14.87 -22.46
N LEU A 32 -4.90 -14.46 -22.80
CA LEU A 32 -4.55 -14.02 -24.16
C LEU A 32 -4.70 -15.14 -25.19
N LEU A 33 -4.33 -16.38 -24.85
CA LEU A 33 -4.52 -17.53 -25.73
C LEU A 33 -6.01 -17.78 -25.99
N THR A 34 -6.83 -17.78 -24.94
CA THR A 34 -8.27 -18.01 -25.04
C THR A 34 -8.95 -16.93 -25.88
N VAL A 35 -8.61 -15.66 -25.67
CA VAL A 35 -9.17 -14.55 -26.45
C VAL A 35 -8.67 -14.59 -27.89
N SER A 36 -7.42 -15.02 -28.14
CA SER A 36 -6.90 -15.22 -29.50
C SER A 36 -7.60 -16.36 -30.25
N ALA A 37 -8.00 -17.43 -29.54
CA ALA A 37 -8.83 -18.47 -30.10
C ALA A 37 -10.21 -17.91 -30.44
N LEU A 38 -10.84 -17.19 -29.51
CA LEU A 38 -12.15 -16.58 -29.68
C LEU A 38 -12.22 -15.61 -30.86
N ALA A 39 -11.17 -14.80 -31.07
CA ALA A 39 -11.05 -13.90 -32.21
C ALA A 39 -11.12 -14.62 -33.57
N ARG A 40 -10.74 -15.90 -33.60
CA ARG A 40 -10.71 -16.74 -34.81
C ARG A 40 -11.96 -17.62 -34.99
N VAL A 41 -12.90 -17.62 -34.04
CA VAL A 41 -14.10 -18.47 -34.09
C VAL A 41 -15.12 -17.95 -35.10
N CYS A 42 -15.51 -16.67 -35.00
CA CYS A 42 -16.48 -16.09 -35.93
C CYS A 42 -16.33 -14.56 -36.03
N ARG A 43 -16.87 -13.97 -37.10
CA ARG A 43 -16.78 -12.51 -37.36
C ARG A 43 -17.37 -11.66 -36.23
N ARG A 44 -18.43 -12.12 -35.55
CA ARG A 44 -19.05 -11.38 -34.43
C ARG A 44 -18.17 -11.32 -33.19
N PHE A 45 -17.40 -12.37 -32.91
CA PHE A 45 -16.45 -12.37 -31.78
C PHE A 45 -15.10 -11.76 -32.14
N SER A 46 -14.74 -11.74 -33.43
CA SER A 46 -13.47 -11.19 -33.91
C SER A 46 -13.24 -9.76 -33.44
N GLU A 47 -14.21 -8.85 -33.63
CA GLU A 47 -14.05 -7.44 -33.29
C GLU A 47 -13.89 -7.20 -31.76
N PRO A 48 -14.80 -7.69 -30.89
CA PRO A 48 -14.63 -7.62 -29.44
C PRO A 48 -13.35 -8.27 -28.92
N ALA A 49 -12.98 -9.45 -29.45
CA ALA A 49 -11.79 -10.16 -29.01
C ALA A 49 -10.49 -9.43 -29.43
N LEU A 50 -10.45 -8.85 -30.63
CA LEU A 50 -9.33 -8.03 -31.07
C LEU A 50 -9.22 -6.73 -30.27
N ASP A 51 -10.35 -6.09 -29.94
CA ASP A 51 -10.37 -4.93 -29.05
C ASP A 51 -9.80 -5.24 -27.66
N MET A 52 -10.01 -6.46 -27.17
CA MET A 52 -9.43 -6.93 -25.92
C MET A 52 -7.92 -7.22 -26.07
N LEU A 53 -7.52 -8.01 -27.07
CA LEU A 53 -6.13 -8.41 -27.30
C LEU A 53 -5.20 -7.22 -27.52
N TRP A 54 -5.65 -6.24 -28.32
CA TRP A 54 -4.87 -5.07 -28.68
C TRP A 54 -5.12 -3.89 -27.75
N GLY A 55 -6.13 -3.98 -26.87
CA GLY A 55 -6.51 -2.90 -25.96
C GLY A 55 -5.41 -2.54 -24.96
N HIS A 56 -4.68 -3.53 -24.46
CA HIS A 56 -3.58 -3.37 -23.50
C HIS A 56 -2.33 -4.04 -24.07
N LEU A 57 -1.37 -3.24 -24.52
CA LEU A 57 -0.13 -3.75 -25.07
C LEU A 57 1.01 -3.58 -24.07
N PRO A 58 1.86 -4.60 -23.89
CA PRO A 58 3.06 -4.52 -23.05
C PRO A 58 4.25 -3.85 -23.75
N SER A 59 4.13 -3.45 -25.01
CA SER A 59 5.15 -2.71 -25.77
C SER A 59 4.56 -2.28 -27.12
N ILE A 60 5.24 -1.39 -27.85
CA ILE A 60 4.89 -1.05 -29.24
C ILE A 60 5.30 -2.17 -30.22
N VAL A 61 6.24 -3.04 -29.83
CA VAL A 61 6.81 -4.10 -30.69
C VAL A 61 5.76 -4.98 -31.37
N PRO A 62 4.68 -5.45 -30.69
CA PRO A 62 3.60 -6.19 -31.35
C PRO A 62 2.96 -5.45 -32.53
N LEU A 63 2.82 -4.12 -32.46
CA LEU A 63 2.32 -3.33 -33.59
C LEU A 63 3.33 -3.29 -34.75
N ILE A 64 4.63 -3.21 -34.44
CA ILE A 64 5.68 -3.27 -35.46
C ILE A 64 5.62 -4.60 -36.22
N PHE A 65 5.35 -5.71 -35.53
CA PHE A 65 5.17 -7.02 -36.17
C PHE A 65 3.93 -7.13 -37.06
N THR A 66 3.01 -6.15 -37.03
CA THR A 66 1.92 -6.08 -38.00
C THR A 66 2.32 -5.41 -39.31
N MET A 67 3.46 -4.70 -39.34
CA MET A 67 4.01 -4.10 -40.56
C MET A 67 4.58 -5.20 -41.49
N PRO A 68 4.81 -4.90 -42.79
CA PRO A 68 5.32 -5.88 -43.76
C PRO A 68 6.60 -6.59 -43.28
N ARG A 69 6.69 -7.91 -43.53
CA ARG A 69 7.77 -8.74 -42.98
C ARG A 69 9.16 -8.36 -43.49
N ASP A 70 9.23 -7.84 -44.71
CA ASP A 70 10.45 -7.35 -45.36
C ASP A 70 11.01 -6.07 -44.71
N LEU A 71 10.19 -5.33 -43.96
CA LEU A 71 10.56 -4.05 -43.39
C LEU A 71 11.45 -4.17 -42.15
N TRP A 72 11.36 -5.27 -41.39
CA TRP A 72 12.02 -5.39 -40.10
C TRP A 72 12.76 -6.71 -39.92
N VAL A 73 13.91 -6.63 -39.27
CA VAL A 73 14.75 -7.75 -38.87
C VAL A 73 14.91 -7.76 -37.36
N ILE A 74 15.11 -8.96 -36.80
CA ILE A 74 15.43 -9.17 -35.41
C ILE A 74 16.92 -9.52 -35.34
N GLU A 75 17.69 -8.70 -34.62
CA GLU A 75 19.13 -8.89 -34.48
C GLU A 75 19.54 -8.91 -33.01
N PRO A 76 20.43 -9.83 -32.60
CA PRO A 76 21.06 -9.75 -31.30
C PRO A 76 22.00 -8.54 -31.25
N ARG A 77 22.01 -7.85 -30.11
CA ARG A 77 22.95 -6.79 -29.78
C ARG A 77 23.64 -7.16 -28.49
N GLU A 78 24.96 -7.29 -28.55
CA GLU A 78 25.78 -7.43 -27.36
C GLU A 78 25.78 -6.09 -26.60
N GLU A 79 25.39 -6.13 -25.33
CA GLU A 79 25.50 -5.03 -24.39
C GLU A 79 26.40 -5.44 -23.22
N LYS A 80 27.02 -4.46 -22.55
CA LYS A 80 27.75 -4.73 -21.30
C LYS A 80 26.75 -5.28 -20.27
N GLY A 81 26.84 -6.58 -19.96
CA GLY A 81 25.94 -7.28 -19.05
C GLY A 81 24.91 -8.22 -19.69
N GLY A 82 24.99 -8.49 -21.00
CA GLY A 82 24.19 -9.55 -21.65
C GLY A 82 23.91 -9.31 -23.14
N CYS A 83 23.20 -10.24 -23.77
CA CYS A 83 22.70 -10.09 -25.14
C CYS A 83 21.23 -9.62 -25.11
N ARG A 84 20.91 -8.53 -25.83
CA ARG A 84 19.52 -8.10 -26.05
C ARG A 84 19.13 -8.30 -27.50
N THR A 85 17.87 -8.64 -27.72
CA THR A 85 17.33 -8.81 -29.08
C THR A 85 16.63 -7.52 -29.51
N LEU A 86 17.00 -6.95 -30.66
CA LEU A 86 16.46 -5.69 -31.16
C LEU A 86 15.75 -5.85 -32.50
N VAL A 87 14.66 -5.11 -32.68
CA VAL A 87 13.98 -4.92 -33.96
C VAL A 87 14.53 -3.67 -34.64
N LYS A 88 15.00 -3.81 -35.88
CA LYS A 88 15.45 -2.70 -36.73
C LYS A 88 14.67 -2.67 -38.04
N PHE A 89 14.56 -1.50 -38.64
CA PHE A 89 14.05 -1.38 -40.00
C PHE A 89 15.17 -1.56 -41.02
N THR A 90 14.93 -2.38 -42.04
CA THR A 90 15.89 -2.71 -43.12
C THR A 90 15.82 -1.72 -44.28
N ARG A 91 14.74 -0.94 -44.37
CA ARG A 91 14.50 0.08 -45.40
C ARG A 91 13.70 1.26 -44.84
N PRO A 92 13.68 2.42 -45.53
CA PRO A 92 12.79 3.53 -45.19
C PRO A 92 11.31 3.15 -45.18
N LEU A 93 10.55 3.81 -44.31
CA LEU A 93 9.11 3.61 -44.15
C LEU A 93 8.33 4.26 -45.29
N LEU A 94 7.27 3.58 -45.73
CA LEU A 94 6.32 4.02 -46.75
C LEU A 94 4.92 4.11 -46.14
N SER A 95 4.05 4.96 -46.69
CA SER A 95 2.68 5.14 -46.17
C SER A 95 1.89 3.82 -46.10
N ARG A 96 2.11 2.92 -47.07
CA ARG A 96 1.47 1.60 -47.13
C ARG A 96 1.91 0.64 -46.02
N ASP A 97 3.10 0.82 -45.46
CA ASP A 97 3.62 -0.05 -44.39
C ASP A 97 2.77 0.09 -43.11
N TYR A 98 2.10 1.23 -42.96
CA TYR A 98 1.23 1.53 -41.83
C TYR A 98 -0.18 0.98 -41.95
N ALA A 99 -0.59 0.40 -43.09
CA ALA A 99 -1.98 0.02 -43.34
C ALA A 99 -2.52 -0.92 -42.25
N ARG A 100 -1.78 -1.99 -41.93
CA ARG A 100 -2.16 -2.94 -40.88
C ARG A 100 -1.87 -2.39 -39.48
N PHE A 101 -0.76 -1.67 -39.32
CA PHE A 101 -0.38 -1.02 -38.05
C PHE A 101 -1.51 -0.13 -37.52
N LEU A 102 -2.04 0.77 -38.36
CA LEU A 102 -3.07 1.73 -37.94
C LEU A 102 -4.40 1.05 -37.63
N GLY A 103 -4.72 -0.05 -38.32
CA GLY A 103 -5.91 -0.86 -38.05
C GLY A 103 -5.94 -1.50 -36.66
N TYR A 104 -4.77 -1.81 -36.10
CA TYR A 104 -4.65 -2.30 -34.72
C TYR A 104 -4.38 -1.16 -33.72
N ALA A 105 -3.62 -0.15 -34.12
CA ALA A 105 -3.27 0.99 -33.28
C ALA A 105 -4.49 1.76 -32.75
N CYS A 106 -5.59 1.80 -33.52
CA CYS A 106 -6.84 2.43 -33.08
C CYS A 106 -7.53 1.69 -31.91
N ARG A 107 -7.19 0.42 -31.66
CA ARG A 107 -7.73 -0.39 -30.56
C ARG A 107 -6.96 -0.21 -29.26
N VAL A 108 -5.72 0.27 -29.33
CA VAL A 108 -4.82 0.40 -28.18
C VAL A 108 -5.30 1.50 -27.24
N LYS A 109 -5.65 1.10 -26.01
CA LYS A 109 -6.12 1.96 -24.92
C LYS A 109 -5.05 2.13 -23.84
N ALA A 110 -4.20 1.13 -23.64
CA ALA A 110 -3.08 1.19 -22.70
C ALA A 110 -1.81 0.63 -23.33
N LEU A 111 -0.70 1.31 -23.09
CA LEU A 111 0.63 0.86 -23.47
C LEU A 111 1.50 0.83 -22.22
N HIS A 112 1.91 -0.37 -21.82
CA HIS A 112 2.79 -0.62 -20.70
C HIS A 112 4.20 -0.91 -21.22
N ASP A 113 5.22 -0.64 -20.39
CA ASP A 113 6.63 -0.99 -20.58
C ASP A 113 7.17 -1.00 -22.04
N THR A 114 7.50 0.18 -22.56
CA THR A 114 8.13 0.29 -23.89
C THR A 114 9.54 -0.31 -23.97
N SER A 115 10.11 -0.85 -22.89
CA SER A 115 11.51 -1.30 -22.90
C SER A 115 11.71 -2.61 -23.65
N HIS A 116 10.79 -3.57 -23.57
CA HIS A 116 10.87 -4.84 -24.32
C HIS A 116 9.55 -5.63 -24.27
N TRP A 117 9.34 -6.49 -25.27
CA TRP A 117 8.31 -7.53 -25.27
C TRP A 117 8.98 -8.89 -25.48
N ARG A 118 8.82 -9.81 -24.52
CA ARG A 118 9.45 -11.15 -24.57
C ARG A 118 10.97 -11.10 -24.84
N GLY A 119 11.66 -10.13 -24.24
CA GLY A 119 13.10 -9.90 -24.43
C GLY A 119 13.48 -9.15 -25.72
N ILE A 120 12.50 -8.75 -26.54
CA ILE A 120 12.71 -8.02 -27.80
C ILE A 120 12.40 -6.54 -27.61
N ALA A 121 13.34 -5.65 -27.92
CA ALA A 121 13.16 -4.20 -27.88
C ALA A 121 13.20 -3.58 -29.28
N LEU A 122 12.67 -2.36 -29.43
CA LEU A 122 12.79 -1.62 -30.69
C LEU A 122 14.08 -0.78 -30.66
N ASP A 123 14.90 -0.87 -31.72
CA ASP A 123 16.16 -0.14 -31.82
C ASP A 123 15.95 1.39 -31.93
N GLU A 124 16.94 2.17 -31.50
CA GLU A 124 16.90 3.65 -31.55
C GLU A 124 16.69 4.18 -32.97
N SER A 125 17.27 3.53 -33.99
CA SER A 125 17.08 3.89 -35.40
C SER A 125 15.63 3.69 -35.86
N ALA A 126 14.99 2.61 -35.43
CA ALA A 126 13.60 2.33 -35.77
C ALA A 126 12.64 3.34 -35.12
N TRP A 127 12.90 3.73 -33.87
CA TRP A 127 12.15 4.81 -33.24
C TRP A 127 12.30 6.15 -33.94
N THR A 128 13.52 6.47 -34.39
CA THR A 128 13.79 7.68 -35.16
C THR A 128 13.04 7.68 -36.49
N ALA A 129 13.00 6.53 -37.18
CA ALA A 129 12.23 6.38 -38.41
C ALA A 129 10.71 6.61 -38.18
N LEU A 130 10.15 6.09 -37.08
CA LEU A 130 8.75 6.34 -36.71
C LEU A 130 8.45 7.81 -36.41
N GLU A 131 9.39 8.55 -35.80
CA GLU A 131 9.25 9.99 -35.57
C GLU A 131 9.28 10.80 -36.87
N GLN A 132 10.22 10.47 -37.77
CA GLN A 132 10.42 11.16 -39.03
C GLN A 132 9.28 10.91 -40.03
N PHE A 133 8.80 9.68 -40.11
CA PHE A 133 7.79 9.30 -41.09
C PHE A 133 6.58 8.68 -40.39
N ARG A 134 5.53 9.50 -40.22
CA ARG A 134 4.27 9.11 -39.61
C ARG A 134 3.08 9.62 -40.43
N PRO A 135 2.15 8.74 -40.84
CA PRO A 135 0.99 9.13 -41.64
C PRO A 135 -0.04 9.92 -40.82
N THR A 136 0.02 9.84 -39.49
CA THR A 136 -0.88 10.53 -38.57
C THR A 136 -0.09 11.28 -37.48
N PRO A 137 -0.65 12.38 -36.94
CA PRO A 137 0.00 13.14 -35.87
C PRO A 137 0.08 12.37 -34.54
N HIS A 138 -0.75 11.34 -34.37
CA HIS A 138 -0.79 10.43 -33.22
C HIS A 138 -0.79 8.99 -33.73
N LEU A 139 0.22 8.20 -33.35
CA LEU A 139 0.28 6.80 -33.74
C LEU A 139 -0.77 5.96 -33.01
N LEU A 140 -1.13 6.34 -31.78
CA LEU A 140 -2.07 5.63 -30.91
C LEU A 140 -3.24 6.55 -30.53
N PRO A 141 -4.22 6.79 -31.42
CA PRO A 141 -5.21 7.84 -31.25
C PRO A 141 -6.15 7.62 -30.06
N ARG A 142 -6.37 6.38 -29.60
CA ARG A 142 -7.26 6.05 -28.48
C ARG A 142 -6.52 5.73 -27.17
N LEU A 143 -5.23 6.04 -27.09
CA LEU A 143 -4.41 5.76 -25.92
C LEU A 143 -4.86 6.59 -24.70
N ARG A 144 -5.25 5.90 -23.63
CA ARG A 144 -5.71 6.47 -22.36
C ARG A 144 -4.69 6.30 -21.24
N SER A 145 -3.86 5.26 -21.27
CA SER A 145 -2.83 5.01 -20.27
C SER A 145 -1.49 4.73 -20.95
N LEU A 146 -0.44 5.43 -20.53
CA LEU A 146 0.91 5.27 -21.04
C LEU A 146 1.86 5.08 -19.86
N SER A 147 2.47 3.91 -19.77
CA SER A 147 3.51 3.60 -18.77
C SER A 147 4.83 3.30 -19.47
N LEU A 148 5.85 4.07 -19.10
CA LEU A 148 7.16 4.08 -19.75
C LEU A 148 8.20 3.65 -18.73
N THR A 149 8.93 2.59 -19.01
CA THR A 149 10.13 2.24 -18.26
C THR A 149 11.35 2.50 -19.11
N VAL A 150 12.20 3.42 -18.65
CA VAL A 150 13.37 3.90 -19.39
C VAL A 150 14.63 3.48 -18.65
N ASN A 151 15.53 2.82 -19.37
CA ASN A 151 16.90 2.59 -18.91
C ASN A 151 17.76 3.71 -19.50
N CYS A 152 18.53 4.48 -18.70
CA CYS A 152 19.28 5.63 -19.22
C CYS A 152 20.45 5.27 -20.15
N SER A 153 20.68 3.98 -20.43
CA SER A 153 21.63 3.55 -21.47
C SER A 153 21.14 3.89 -22.88
N VAL A 154 19.81 3.96 -23.07
CA VAL A 154 19.16 4.34 -24.33
C VAL A 154 18.70 5.78 -24.20
N ALA A 155 18.89 6.59 -25.25
CA ALA A 155 18.24 7.89 -25.31
C ALA A 155 16.74 7.70 -25.04
N LEU A 156 16.08 8.68 -24.41
CA LEU A 156 14.63 8.73 -24.49
C LEU A 156 14.30 8.82 -25.98
N VAL A 157 13.95 7.67 -26.52
CA VAL A 157 13.21 7.46 -27.73
C VAL A 157 12.17 8.59 -27.89
N PRO A 158 11.78 8.96 -29.13
CA PRO A 158 10.70 9.91 -29.40
C PRO A 158 9.31 9.48 -28.89
N ILE A 159 9.16 9.19 -27.59
CA ILE A 159 7.94 8.71 -26.95
C ILE A 159 6.81 9.74 -27.03
N HIS A 160 7.13 11.02 -27.22
CA HIS A 160 6.15 12.07 -27.46
C HIS A 160 5.24 11.78 -28.68
N ILE A 161 5.65 10.92 -29.63
CA ILE A 161 4.79 10.49 -30.76
C ILE A 161 3.62 9.58 -30.31
N LEU A 162 3.70 9.03 -29.10
CA LEU A 162 2.68 8.17 -28.50
C LEU A 162 1.64 8.97 -27.70
N ILE A 163 1.90 10.24 -27.41
CA ILE A 163 0.95 11.09 -26.68
C ILE A 163 -0.32 11.27 -27.53
N SER A 164 -1.44 10.83 -26.97
CA SER A 164 -2.78 11.06 -27.50
C SER A 164 -3.48 12.22 -26.78
N SER A 165 -4.43 12.87 -27.45
CA SER A 165 -5.31 13.89 -26.87
C SER A 165 -6.31 13.35 -25.84
N VAL A 166 -6.53 12.03 -25.81
CA VAL A 166 -7.42 11.38 -24.83
C VAL A 166 -6.67 10.69 -23.68
N LEU A 167 -5.39 11.00 -23.51
CA LEU A 167 -4.55 10.42 -22.46
C LEU A 167 -5.05 10.84 -21.06
N LYS A 168 -5.26 9.85 -20.19
CA LYS A 168 -5.76 10.02 -18.82
C LYS A 168 -4.72 9.69 -17.75
N GLN A 169 -3.74 8.85 -18.09
CA GLN A 169 -2.72 8.37 -17.17
C GLN A 169 -1.36 8.36 -17.86
N LEU A 170 -0.35 8.89 -17.17
CA LEU A 170 1.04 8.88 -17.63
C LEU A 170 1.97 8.45 -16.49
N THR A 171 2.68 7.36 -16.69
CA THR A 171 3.71 6.88 -15.76
C THR A 171 5.05 6.86 -16.47
N VAL A 172 6.06 7.48 -15.85
CA VAL A 172 7.43 7.51 -16.35
C VAL A 172 8.35 7.01 -15.24
N TYR A 173 8.92 5.82 -15.42
CA TYR A 173 9.86 5.21 -14.51
C TYR A 173 11.25 5.13 -15.15
N VAL A 174 12.28 5.58 -14.43
CA VAL A 174 13.66 5.60 -14.93
C VAL A 174 14.56 4.83 -13.97
N ARG A 175 15.09 3.68 -14.42
CA ARG A 175 15.70 2.67 -13.55
C ARG A 175 17.15 2.96 -13.12
N ARG A 176 18.03 3.46 -14.01
CA ARG A 176 19.47 3.67 -13.73
C ARG A 176 20.05 4.78 -14.61
N SER A 177 20.69 5.81 -14.03
CA SER A 177 21.38 6.88 -14.76
C SER A 177 22.90 6.66 -14.88
N SER A 178 23.36 6.00 -15.94
CA SER A 178 24.78 5.92 -16.27
C SER A 178 25.24 7.19 -17.02
N GLY A 179 25.48 8.30 -16.33
CA GLY A 179 26.17 9.51 -16.85
C GLY A 179 25.55 10.26 -18.05
N ARG A 180 24.56 9.71 -18.76
CA ARG A 180 23.95 10.24 -20.01
C ARG A 180 22.66 11.04 -19.75
N GLY A 181 22.64 11.85 -18.69
CA GLY A 181 21.45 12.62 -18.29
C GLY A 181 20.94 13.62 -19.34
N ALA A 182 21.78 14.07 -20.28
CA ALA A 182 21.40 15.07 -21.28
C ALA A 182 20.31 14.57 -22.25
N HIS A 183 20.38 13.31 -22.72
CA HIS A 183 19.40 12.74 -23.64
C HIS A 183 18.04 12.54 -22.97
N LEU A 184 18.05 12.03 -21.73
CA LEU A 184 16.85 11.91 -20.91
C LEU A 184 16.17 13.27 -20.72
N ARG A 185 16.94 14.32 -20.39
CA ARG A 185 16.39 15.68 -20.25
C ARG A 185 15.77 16.20 -21.54
N ARG A 186 16.39 15.93 -22.70
CA ARG A 186 15.86 16.35 -24.01
C ARG A 186 14.54 15.62 -24.33
N GLY A 187 14.50 14.31 -24.12
CA GLY A 187 13.30 13.51 -24.35
C GLY A 187 12.14 13.89 -23.42
N LEU A 188 12.42 14.10 -22.13
CA LEU A 188 11.41 14.59 -21.18
C LEU A 188 10.90 15.97 -21.59
N ARG A 189 11.79 16.91 -21.92
CA ARG A 189 11.38 18.23 -22.40
C ARG A 189 10.43 18.15 -23.60
N ARG A 190 10.77 17.35 -24.63
CA ARG A 190 9.89 17.13 -25.79
C ARG A 190 8.54 16.51 -25.39
N LEU A 191 8.55 15.57 -24.44
CA LEU A 191 7.34 14.97 -23.89
C LEU A 191 6.45 16.04 -23.26
N PHE A 192 6.99 16.87 -22.37
CA PHE A 192 6.23 17.92 -21.70
C PHE A 192 5.80 19.05 -22.62
N GLU A 193 6.62 19.44 -23.61
CA GLU A 193 6.21 20.36 -24.68
C GLU A 193 5.01 19.80 -25.46
N LYS A 194 5.05 18.50 -25.80
CA LYS A 194 3.94 17.84 -26.49
C LYS A 194 2.70 17.73 -25.60
N LEU A 195 2.85 17.46 -24.30
CA LEU A 195 1.75 17.48 -23.34
C LEU A 195 1.13 18.86 -23.21
N HIS A 196 1.95 19.90 -23.19
CA HIS A 196 1.50 21.29 -23.15
C HIS A 196 0.65 21.64 -24.38
N VAL A 197 1.14 21.30 -25.58
CA VAL A 197 0.43 21.57 -26.84
C VAL A 197 -0.83 20.72 -26.99
N THR A 198 -0.77 19.45 -26.58
CA THR A 198 -1.90 18.51 -26.75
C THR A 198 -2.95 18.71 -25.65
N ASN A 199 -2.55 19.24 -24.48
CA ASN A 199 -3.33 19.43 -23.26
C ASN A 199 -4.35 18.30 -22.98
N PRO A 200 -3.89 17.04 -22.92
CA PRO A 200 -4.80 15.92 -22.67
C PRO A 200 -5.38 15.99 -21.25
N PRO A 201 -6.59 15.45 -21.01
CA PRO A 201 -7.24 15.45 -19.71
C PRO A 201 -6.63 14.39 -18.77
N ILE A 202 -5.34 14.53 -18.50
CA ILE A 202 -4.58 13.65 -17.62
C ILE A 202 -5.07 13.83 -16.19
N ARG A 203 -5.43 12.71 -15.58
CA ARG A 203 -5.88 12.61 -14.18
C ARG A 203 -4.78 12.07 -13.27
N HIS A 204 -3.98 11.12 -13.77
CA HIS A 204 -2.93 10.48 -12.98
C HIS A 204 -1.58 10.68 -13.64
N ILE A 205 -0.61 11.18 -12.89
CA ILE A 205 0.78 11.28 -13.33
C ILE A 205 1.72 10.69 -12.28
N SER A 206 2.63 9.84 -12.73
CA SER A 206 3.67 9.24 -11.89
C SER A 206 5.03 9.45 -12.56
N LEU A 207 5.96 10.12 -11.87
CA LEU A 207 7.28 10.51 -12.38
C LEU A 207 8.37 10.04 -11.41
N GLU A 208 8.95 8.90 -11.73
CA GLU A 208 9.79 8.13 -10.82
C GLU A 208 11.20 7.97 -11.39
N PHE A 209 12.15 8.77 -10.88
CA PHE A 209 13.52 8.88 -11.40
C PHE A 209 14.55 8.37 -10.38
N ASN A 210 14.94 7.09 -10.48
CA ASN A 210 15.98 6.54 -9.60
C ASN A 210 17.37 7.11 -9.93
N HIS A 211 18.12 7.48 -8.89
CA HIS A 211 19.52 7.93 -8.95
C HIS A 211 19.82 9.14 -9.85
N CYS A 212 18.81 9.93 -10.22
CA CYS A 212 19.05 11.18 -10.92
C CYS A 212 19.31 12.28 -9.89
N SER A 213 20.57 12.67 -9.73
CA SER A 213 20.98 13.78 -8.86
C SER A 213 20.17 15.05 -9.14
N ARG A 214 19.74 15.72 -8.06
CA ARG A 214 19.02 17.03 -7.97
C ARG A 214 19.64 18.11 -8.91
N PRO A 215 19.07 19.31 -9.17
CA PRO A 215 17.72 19.90 -9.18
C PRO A 215 17.24 20.18 -10.64
N LYS A 216 17.78 19.44 -11.61
CA LYS A 216 17.71 19.76 -13.06
C LYS A 216 16.35 19.51 -13.75
N TYR A 217 15.34 19.06 -13.00
CA TYR A 217 13.99 18.74 -13.49
C TYR A 217 12.90 19.72 -13.04
N GLN A 218 13.25 20.79 -12.31
CA GLN A 218 12.29 21.84 -11.91
C GLN A 218 11.53 22.43 -13.12
N THR A 219 12.19 22.55 -14.27
CA THR A 219 11.58 23.02 -15.53
C THR A 219 10.54 22.05 -16.11
N LEU A 220 10.57 20.76 -15.73
CA LEU A 220 9.55 19.78 -16.13
C LEU A 220 8.27 19.92 -15.29
N LEU A 221 8.39 20.50 -14.11
CA LEU A 221 7.31 20.56 -13.12
C LEU A 221 6.43 21.80 -13.33
N THR A 222 6.93 22.86 -13.96
CA THR A 222 6.09 23.96 -14.46
C THR A 222 5.10 23.49 -15.51
N ALA A 223 5.42 22.45 -16.29
CA ALA A 223 4.48 21.86 -17.25
C ALA A 223 3.25 21.22 -16.57
N LEU A 224 3.32 20.88 -15.28
CA LEU A 224 2.17 20.38 -14.51
C LEU A 224 1.09 21.45 -14.33
N LEU A 225 1.44 22.75 -14.34
CA LEU A 225 0.44 23.83 -14.27
C LEU A 225 -0.56 23.79 -15.41
N CYS A 226 -0.17 23.24 -16.56
CA CYS A 226 -1.02 23.15 -17.74
C CYS A 226 -2.05 22.02 -17.59
N LEU A 227 -1.76 21.01 -16.78
CA LEU A 227 -2.59 19.84 -16.58
C LEU A 227 -3.59 20.08 -15.43
N LYS A 228 -4.60 20.92 -15.68
CA LYS A 228 -5.60 21.31 -14.67
C LYS A 228 -6.51 20.18 -14.19
N SER A 229 -6.57 19.08 -14.94
CA SER A 229 -7.41 17.90 -14.63
C SER A 229 -6.73 16.88 -13.71
N LEU A 230 -5.52 17.16 -13.21
CA LEU A 230 -4.78 16.24 -12.36
C LEU A 230 -5.52 15.98 -11.05
N THR A 231 -5.71 14.70 -10.75
CA THR A 231 -6.28 14.19 -9.50
C THR A 231 -5.25 13.46 -8.66
N THR A 232 -4.24 12.86 -9.31
CA THR A 232 -3.21 12.05 -8.65
C THR A 232 -1.84 12.41 -9.18
N VAL A 233 -0.90 12.70 -8.27
CA VAL A 233 0.51 13.00 -8.58
C VAL A 233 1.40 12.13 -7.70
N GLN A 234 2.30 11.37 -8.33
CA GLN A 234 3.24 10.49 -7.63
C GLN A 234 4.69 10.77 -8.07
N THR A 235 5.57 11.05 -7.11
CA THR A 235 7.01 11.29 -7.32
C THR A 235 7.81 10.71 -6.15
N SER A 236 7.60 9.43 -5.84
CA SER A 236 8.11 8.74 -4.66
C SER A 236 9.63 8.58 -4.65
N TYR A 237 10.25 8.44 -5.82
CA TYR A 237 11.69 8.29 -5.99
C TYR A 237 12.39 9.59 -6.42
N THR A 238 11.61 10.61 -6.81
CA THR A 238 12.12 11.90 -7.29
C THR A 238 11.91 12.99 -6.26
N PRO A 239 12.98 13.54 -5.66
CA PRO A 239 12.85 14.68 -4.75
C PRO A 239 12.23 15.90 -5.43
N VAL A 240 11.16 16.44 -4.85
CA VAL A 240 10.53 17.69 -5.26
C VAL A 240 10.98 18.82 -4.33
N GLY A 241 11.18 20.01 -4.90
CA GLY A 241 11.51 21.22 -4.13
C GLY A 241 10.28 22.07 -3.80
N ALA A 242 10.47 23.08 -2.95
CA ALA A 242 9.45 24.02 -2.51
C ALA A 242 8.60 24.61 -3.65
N SER A 243 9.23 25.06 -4.74
CA SER A 243 8.51 25.66 -5.88
C SER A 243 7.58 24.68 -6.60
N THR A 244 7.94 23.40 -6.65
CA THR A 244 7.07 22.36 -7.22
C THR A 244 5.87 22.10 -6.31
N LEU A 245 6.10 21.97 -5.01
CA LEU A 245 5.02 21.79 -4.04
C LEU A 245 4.04 22.97 -4.06
N ALA A 246 4.55 24.20 -4.21
CA ALA A 246 3.73 25.39 -4.40
C ALA A 246 2.88 25.32 -5.68
N ILE A 247 3.41 24.79 -6.78
CA ILE A 247 2.64 24.59 -8.02
C ILE A 247 1.53 23.54 -7.81
N LEU A 248 1.89 22.39 -7.24
CA LEU A 248 0.96 21.29 -6.98
C LEU A 248 -0.17 21.71 -6.04
N SER A 249 0.12 22.58 -5.08
CA SER A 249 -0.84 23.02 -4.07
C SER A 249 -1.99 23.88 -4.62
N HIS A 250 -1.84 24.45 -5.81
CA HIS A 250 -2.87 25.23 -6.49
C HIS A 250 -3.71 24.41 -7.48
N LEU A 251 -3.43 23.11 -7.64
CA LEU A 251 -4.21 22.26 -8.53
C LEU A 251 -5.61 21.99 -7.93
N PRO A 252 -6.71 22.37 -8.62
CA PRO A 252 -8.05 22.41 -8.02
C PRO A 252 -8.65 21.03 -7.78
N HIS A 253 -8.22 20.02 -8.53
CA HIS A 253 -8.78 18.66 -8.49
C HIS A 253 -7.83 17.62 -7.89
N LEU A 254 -6.68 18.05 -7.37
CA LEU A 254 -5.69 17.16 -6.78
C LEU A 254 -6.23 16.53 -5.50
N ARG A 255 -6.39 15.21 -5.51
CA ARG A 255 -6.92 14.39 -4.41
C ARG A 255 -5.87 13.50 -3.79
N ASP A 256 -4.93 13.00 -4.58
CA ASP A 256 -3.91 12.06 -4.14
C ASP A 256 -2.52 12.61 -4.48
N LEU A 257 -1.72 12.83 -3.44
CA LEU A 257 -0.38 13.40 -3.56
C LEU A 257 0.63 12.50 -2.86
N GLN A 258 1.49 11.87 -3.64
CA GLN A 258 2.64 11.13 -3.14
C GLN A 258 3.92 11.82 -3.60
N VAL A 259 4.70 12.36 -2.66
CA VAL A 259 5.90 13.14 -2.98
C VAL A 259 7.04 12.85 -2.03
N ARG A 260 8.26 12.95 -2.55
CA ARG A 260 9.49 12.89 -1.77
C ARG A 260 10.10 14.28 -1.65
N VAL A 261 10.30 14.80 -0.45
CA VAL A 261 10.85 16.16 -0.21
C VAL A 261 12.15 16.00 0.59
N LEU A 262 13.30 16.26 -0.03
CA LEU A 262 14.60 16.03 0.61
C LEU A 262 15.55 17.22 0.46
N GLY A 263 16.20 17.61 1.56
CA GLY A 263 17.23 18.65 1.59
C GLY A 263 16.68 20.04 1.24
N SER A 264 15.38 20.25 1.43
CA SER A 264 14.69 21.50 1.12
C SER A 264 13.75 21.95 2.24
N GLY A 265 14.07 21.57 3.49
CA GLY A 265 13.26 21.84 4.69
C GLY A 265 12.84 23.30 4.82
N GLN A 266 13.78 24.15 5.22
CA GLN A 266 13.54 25.57 5.45
C GLN A 266 12.94 26.29 4.23
N HIS A 267 13.45 26.04 3.02
CA HIS A 267 12.91 26.65 1.81
C HIS A 267 11.44 26.30 1.56
N THR A 268 11.02 25.07 1.91
CA THR A 268 9.64 24.63 1.79
C THR A 268 8.78 25.28 2.85
N VAL A 269 9.25 25.30 4.10
CA VAL A 269 8.56 25.95 5.21
C VAL A 269 8.32 27.44 4.90
N ASP A 270 9.35 28.16 4.46
CA ASP A 270 9.26 29.59 4.10
C ASP A 270 8.30 29.83 2.94
N ALA A 271 8.34 28.97 1.91
CA ALA A 271 7.45 29.10 0.76
C ALA A 271 5.98 28.95 1.18
N PHE A 272 5.66 27.97 2.02
CA PHE A 272 4.29 27.74 2.48
C PHE A 272 3.84 28.76 3.54
N ALA A 273 4.76 29.26 4.37
CA ALA A 273 4.48 30.37 5.28
C ALA A 273 4.01 31.62 4.50
N ARG A 274 4.63 31.92 3.35
CA ARG A 274 4.21 33.01 2.44
C ARG A 274 2.86 32.75 1.74
N MET A 275 2.46 31.49 1.60
CA MET A 275 1.23 31.08 0.90
C MET A 275 0.02 30.86 1.84
N ARG A 276 0.12 31.19 3.14
CA ARG A 276 -0.97 30.94 4.11
C ARG A 276 -2.32 31.53 3.69
N SER A 277 -2.33 32.61 2.91
CA SER A 277 -3.57 33.24 2.39
C SER A 277 -4.25 32.47 1.26
N THR A 278 -3.55 31.61 0.51
CA THR A 278 -4.09 30.99 -0.72
C THR A 278 -4.90 29.72 -0.45
N ARG A 279 -4.88 29.20 0.80
CA ARG A 279 -5.47 27.90 1.19
C ARG A 279 -5.05 26.79 0.23
N PRO A 280 -3.77 26.37 0.27
CA PRO A 280 -3.25 25.32 -0.58
C PRO A 280 -3.98 23.98 -0.37
N PHE A 281 -3.93 23.11 -1.37
CA PHE A 281 -4.41 21.73 -1.31
C PHE A 281 -5.90 21.55 -0.95
N ARG A 282 -6.80 22.36 -1.53
CA ARG A 282 -8.22 22.39 -1.14
C ARG A 282 -8.97 21.06 -1.30
N SER A 283 -8.60 20.25 -2.29
CA SER A 283 -9.30 19.00 -2.65
C SER A 283 -8.54 17.74 -2.21
N LEU A 284 -7.46 17.90 -1.43
CA LEU A 284 -6.57 16.79 -1.09
C LEU A 284 -7.29 15.80 -0.16
N ALA A 285 -7.23 14.53 -0.51
CA ALA A 285 -7.88 13.44 0.20
C ALA A 285 -6.88 12.41 0.73
N LYS A 286 -5.79 12.19 -0.01
CA LYS A 286 -4.71 11.27 0.36
C LYS A 286 -3.37 11.95 0.20
N VAL A 287 -2.51 11.74 1.18
CA VAL A 287 -1.16 12.26 1.17
C VAL A 287 -0.17 11.19 1.61
N SER A 288 0.91 11.05 0.83
CA SER A 288 2.05 10.21 1.17
C SER A 288 3.34 11.01 1.00
N TYR A 289 4.03 11.30 2.10
CA TYR A 289 5.24 12.12 2.11
C TYR A 289 6.45 11.30 2.51
N THR A 290 7.50 11.32 1.70
CA THR A 290 8.82 10.81 2.09
C THR A 290 9.75 11.98 2.35
N VAL A 291 10.15 12.22 3.60
CA VAL A 291 10.83 13.46 4.00
C VAL A 291 12.04 13.19 4.91
N ASP A 292 12.98 14.14 4.95
CA ASP A 292 14.13 14.14 5.86
C ASP A 292 14.02 15.18 7.00
N ASP A 293 12.91 15.92 7.07
CA ASP A 293 12.68 17.00 8.04
C ASP A 293 11.19 17.06 8.43
N MET A 294 10.88 16.88 9.72
CA MET A 294 9.51 16.90 10.26
C MET A 294 8.84 18.27 10.15
N ALA A 295 9.60 19.37 10.16
CA ALA A 295 9.05 20.72 10.04
C ALA A 295 8.32 20.91 8.70
N VAL A 296 8.76 20.21 7.65
CA VAL A 296 8.07 20.18 6.34
C VAL A 296 6.69 19.53 6.48
N VAL A 297 6.60 18.39 7.18
CA VAL A 297 5.34 17.67 7.39
C VAL A 297 4.38 18.53 8.18
N HIS A 298 4.84 19.12 9.29
CA HIS A 298 4.03 20.05 10.09
C HIS A 298 3.50 21.21 9.24
N CYS A 299 4.38 21.84 8.44
CA CYS A 299 4.01 22.96 7.60
C CYS A 299 2.99 22.57 6.53
N LEU A 300 3.20 21.46 5.82
CA LEU A 300 2.31 20.99 4.77
C LEU A 300 0.95 20.55 5.32
N LEU A 301 0.91 19.85 6.45
CA LEU A 301 -0.35 19.42 7.08
C LEU A 301 -1.15 20.59 7.65
N ARG A 302 -0.49 21.60 8.23
CA ARG A 302 -1.16 22.86 8.62
C ARG A 302 -1.69 23.63 7.42
N SER A 303 -0.96 23.57 6.31
CA SER A 303 -1.32 24.28 5.07
C SER A 303 -2.44 23.59 4.29
N ALA A 304 -2.51 22.27 4.36
CA ALA A 304 -3.56 21.46 3.74
C ALA A 304 -4.88 21.66 4.49
N ALA A 305 -5.56 22.79 4.23
CA ALA A 305 -6.85 23.14 4.83
C ALA A 305 -8.02 22.30 4.30
N SER A 306 -7.76 21.10 3.78
CA SER A 306 -8.77 20.25 3.20
C SER A 306 -9.47 19.44 4.27
N ARG A 307 -10.79 19.64 4.40
CA ARG A 307 -11.63 18.78 5.23
C ARG A 307 -11.86 17.38 4.63
N SER A 308 -11.33 17.11 3.42
CA SER A 308 -11.45 15.80 2.77
C SER A 308 -10.26 14.88 2.99
N LEU A 309 -9.24 15.30 3.76
CA LEU A 309 -8.07 14.47 4.02
C LEU A 309 -8.45 13.28 4.91
N THR A 310 -8.41 12.08 4.31
CA THR A 310 -8.81 10.81 4.95
C THR A 310 -7.62 9.87 5.13
N TYR A 311 -6.51 10.10 4.41
CA TYR A 311 -5.33 9.24 4.42
C TYR A 311 -4.04 10.05 4.53
N ILE A 312 -3.23 9.77 5.55
CA ILE A 312 -1.89 10.32 5.77
C ILE A 312 -0.90 9.16 5.92
N ASP A 313 0.14 9.14 5.09
CA ASP A 313 1.29 8.23 5.19
C ASP A 313 2.60 9.03 5.16
N ILE A 314 3.35 9.01 6.24
CA ILE A 314 4.62 9.73 6.35
C ILE A 314 5.74 8.71 6.46
N CYS A 315 6.73 8.79 5.59
CA CYS A 315 7.98 8.05 5.65
C CYS A 315 9.11 9.01 5.99
N MET A 316 9.56 8.97 7.24
CA MET A 316 10.68 9.75 7.75
C MET A 316 12.00 9.06 7.42
N LEU A 317 12.93 9.83 6.86
CA LEU A 317 14.28 9.38 6.49
C LEU A 317 15.34 9.74 7.55
N ALA A 318 14.95 10.54 8.54
CA ALA A 318 15.74 10.95 9.69
C ALA A 318 15.01 10.57 10.98
N ASP A 319 15.73 10.60 12.10
CA ASP A 319 15.15 10.38 13.43
C ASP A 319 14.12 11.47 13.77
N VAL A 320 13.16 11.12 14.62
CA VAL A 320 12.06 12.00 15.03
C VAL A 320 12.17 12.23 16.52
N SER A 321 12.27 13.50 16.94
CA SER A 321 12.27 13.86 18.35
C SER A 321 10.88 13.64 18.99
N PRO A 322 10.79 13.42 20.31
CA PRO A 322 9.51 13.34 21.01
C PRO A 322 8.64 14.59 20.82
N GLU A 323 9.26 15.77 20.79
CA GLU A 323 8.60 17.06 20.57
C GLU A 323 7.97 17.14 19.17
N ASP A 324 8.72 16.76 18.13
CA ASP A 324 8.23 16.74 16.74
C ASP A 324 7.09 15.74 16.55
N ALA A 325 7.19 14.57 17.19
CA ALA A 325 6.14 13.56 17.18
C ALA A 325 4.87 14.08 17.87
N GLN A 326 4.99 14.70 19.04
CA GLN A 326 3.87 15.28 19.77
C GLN A 326 3.20 16.43 18.98
N GLU A 327 4.00 17.31 18.37
CA GLU A 327 3.49 18.38 17.51
C GLU A 327 2.78 17.80 16.27
N PHE A 328 3.33 16.75 15.65
CA PHE A 328 2.70 16.06 14.54
C PHE A 328 1.32 15.49 14.93
N MET A 329 1.22 14.75 16.02
CA MET A 329 -0.06 14.20 16.48
C MET A 329 -1.08 15.30 16.79
N SER A 330 -0.62 16.41 17.38
CA SER A 330 -1.46 17.57 17.68
C SER A 330 -1.98 18.26 16.42
N ILE A 331 -1.13 18.41 15.39
CA ILE A 331 -1.53 18.98 14.10
C ILE A 331 -2.58 18.11 13.44
N VAL A 332 -2.37 16.79 13.43
CA VAL A 332 -3.31 15.82 12.85
C VAL A 332 -4.66 15.89 13.55
N ALA A 333 -4.69 15.81 14.88
CA ALA A 333 -5.91 15.87 15.66
C ALA A 333 -6.68 17.19 15.47
N LEU A 334 -5.98 18.32 15.40
CA LEU A 334 -6.59 19.64 15.33
C LEU A 334 -7.15 19.98 13.92
N HIS A 335 -6.45 19.58 12.86
CA HIS A 335 -6.78 20.03 11.50
C HIS A 335 -7.50 18.97 10.66
N HIS A 336 -7.36 17.69 11.01
CA HIS A 336 -7.77 16.56 10.16
C HIS A 336 -8.74 15.63 10.89
N SER A 337 -9.85 16.17 11.37
CA SER A 337 -10.83 15.42 12.16
C SER A 337 -11.55 14.28 11.41
N GLY A 338 -11.55 14.31 10.07
CA GLY A 338 -12.11 13.27 9.20
C GLY A 338 -11.11 12.19 8.80
N LEU A 339 -9.97 12.08 9.48
CA LEU A 339 -8.93 11.12 9.12
C LEU A 339 -9.36 9.68 9.43
N GLU A 340 -9.21 8.80 8.44
CA GLU A 340 -9.54 7.37 8.54
C GLU A 340 -8.27 6.51 8.60
N HIS A 341 -7.18 6.95 7.98
CA HIS A 341 -5.93 6.22 7.89
C HIS A 341 -4.74 7.11 8.25
N LEU A 342 -3.97 6.68 9.25
CA LEU A 342 -2.73 7.32 9.68
C LEU A 342 -1.59 6.30 9.68
N GLN A 343 -0.53 6.62 8.94
CA GLN A 343 0.70 5.83 8.93
C GLN A 343 1.92 6.73 9.12
N LEU A 344 2.79 6.37 10.05
CA LEU A 344 4.10 6.98 10.26
C LEU A 344 5.16 5.87 10.26
N ARG A 345 6.06 5.94 9.29
CA ARG A 345 7.17 5.00 9.10
C ARG A 345 8.47 5.74 9.32
N LEU A 346 9.29 5.24 10.23
CA LEU A 346 10.68 5.66 10.34
C LEU A 346 11.51 4.73 9.47
N ARG A 347 12.49 5.27 8.76
CA ARG A 347 13.45 4.46 8.02
C ARG A 347 14.21 3.60 9.04
N ASP A 348 14.34 2.31 8.74
CA ASP A 348 15.22 1.44 9.52
C ASP A 348 16.65 1.99 9.50
N PRO A 349 17.33 2.09 10.66
CA PRO A 349 18.72 2.50 10.69
C PRO A 349 19.50 1.60 9.74
N MET A 350 20.34 2.22 8.90
CA MET A 350 21.20 1.45 7.99
C MET A 350 22.08 0.51 8.84
N PRO A 351 22.32 -0.74 8.41
CA PRO A 351 23.26 -1.60 9.12
C PRO A 351 24.60 -0.91 9.25
N ARG A 352 25.13 -0.86 10.48
CA ARG A 352 26.48 -0.39 10.79
C ARG A 352 27.49 -1.10 9.91
N ASP A 353 28.55 -0.40 9.52
CA ASP A 353 29.75 -1.11 9.09
C ASP A 353 30.44 -1.65 10.35
N PRO A 354 30.47 -2.97 10.59
CA PRO A 354 31.10 -3.54 11.78
C PRO A 354 32.60 -3.21 11.89
N ASN A 355 33.22 -2.65 10.84
CA ASN A 355 34.61 -2.22 10.83
C ASN A 355 34.84 -0.74 11.18
N ASP A 356 33.78 0.07 11.42
CA ASP A 356 33.92 1.47 11.83
C ASP A 356 33.64 1.67 13.34
N PRO A 357 34.67 1.63 14.20
CA PRO A 357 34.52 1.84 15.65
C PRO A 357 34.19 3.29 16.04
N HIS A 358 34.11 4.23 15.09
CA HIS A 358 33.78 5.63 15.34
C HIS A 358 32.32 5.98 15.02
N GLU A 359 31.52 5.03 14.51
CA GLU A 359 30.09 5.23 14.26
C GLU A 359 29.30 5.17 15.59
N VAL A 360 29.25 6.31 16.29
CA VAL A 360 28.46 6.48 17.52
C VAL A 360 26.99 6.20 17.20
N ALA A 361 26.35 5.35 18.00
CA ALA A 361 24.92 5.11 17.94
C ALA A 361 24.17 6.45 17.94
N PRO A 362 23.24 6.72 17.02
CA PRO A 362 22.27 7.76 17.30
C PRO A 362 21.53 7.36 18.59
N ASP A 363 21.49 8.27 19.56
CA ASP A 363 20.65 8.16 20.75
C ASP A 363 19.19 8.20 20.29
N GLN A 364 18.65 7.06 19.84
CA GLN A 364 17.23 6.97 19.50
C GLN A 364 16.45 6.97 20.80
N GLU A 365 15.76 8.06 21.09
CA GLU A 365 14.89 8.14 22.26
C GLU A 365 13.58 7.38 22.00
N THR A 366 13.13 6.61 22.98
CA THR A 366 11.78 6.03 22.95
C THR A 366 10.74 7.14 23.03
N LEU A 367 9.69 7.02 22.23
CA LEU A 367 8.57 7.96 22.23
C LEU A 367 7.60 7.62 23.38
N PRO A 368 7.24 8.59 24.25
CA PRO A 368 6.36 8.33 25.38
C PRO A 368 4.93 8.02 24.94
N SER A 369 4.18 7.26 25.72
CA SER A 369 2.79 6.87 25.42
C SER A 369 1.85 8.05 25.17
N ASP A 370 2.12 9.18 25.83
CA ASP A 370 1.24 10.34 25.85
C ASP A 370 1.19 11.08 24.51
N ILE A 371 2.16 10.86 23.61
CA ILE A 371 2.15 11.48 22.28
C ILE A 371 0.92 11.09 21.47
N LEU A 372 0.34 9.90 21.72
CA LEU A 372 -0.86 9.42 21.03
C LEU A 372 -2.16 10.02 21.58
N GLY A 373 -2.09 10.73 22.71
CA GLY A 373 -3.22 11.37 23.38
C GLY A 373 -4.11 12.20 22.44
N PRO A 374 -3.57 13.12 21.61
CA PRO A 374 -4.35 13.91 20.67
C PRO A 374 -5.14 13.07 19.66
N LEU A 375 -4.61 11.94 19.20
CA LEU A 375 -5.26 11.10 18.19
C LEU A 375 -6.49 10.36 18.73
N LEU A 376 -6.59 10.19 20.06
CA LEU A 376 -7.76 9.58 20.70
C LEU A 376 -9.03 10.45 20.54
N ALA A 377 -8.89 11.71 20.11
CA ALA A 377 -10.01 12.57 19.76
C ALA A 377 -10.59 12.31 18.34
N LEU A 378 -10.01 11.37 17.58
CA LEU A 378 -10.38 11.08 16.19
C LEU A 378 -11.15 9.74 16.10
N PRO A 379 -12.50 9.76 16.20
CA PRO A 379 -13.29 8.52 16.25
C PRO A 379 -13.41 7.79 14.91
N GLN A 380 -13.07 8.45 13.80
CA GLN A 380 -13.16 7.89 12.44
C GLN A 380 -11.93 7.05 12.05
N LEU A 381 -10.91 6.94 12.93
CA LEU A 381 -9.70 6.20 12.63
C LEU A 381 -10.00 4.70 12.46
N SER A 382 -9.75 4.22 11.25
CA SER A 382 -9.87 2.82 10.84
C SER A 382 -8.51 2.12 10.76
N THR A 383 -7.43 2.88 10.56
CA THR A 383 -6.06 2.37 10.41
C THR A 383 -5.10 3.29 11.13
N VAL A 384 -4.35 2.73 12.07
CA VAL A 384 -3.20 3.39 12.71
C VAL A 384 -2.00 2.46 12.56
N ASN A 385 -0.99 2.89 11.80
CA ASN A 385 0.23 2.12 11.58
C ASN A 385 1.47 2.96 11.91
N MET A 386 2.10 2.63 13.03
CA MET A 386 3.35 3.20 13.53
C MET A 386 4.29 2.06 13.95
N ALA A 387 4.33 0.99 13.14
CA ALA A 387 5.04 -0.24 13.46
C ALA A 387 6.57 -0.02 13.62
N SER A 388 7.13 0.93 12.86
CA SER A 388 8.55 1.34 12.91
C SER A 388 8.81 2.50 13.87
N CYS A 389 7.87 2.89 14.74
CA CYS A 389 8.08 3.96 15.73
C CYS A 389 8.34 3.35 17.12
N PRO A 390 9.37 3.79 17.86
CA PRO A 390 9.72 3.23 19.18
C PRO A 390 8.80 3.79 20.28
N ILE A 391 7.49 3.58 20.15
CA ILE A 391 6.47 4.11 21.08
C ILE A 391 6.30 3.16 22.26
N VAL A 392 6.36 3.70 23.48
CA VAL A 392 6.02 2.96 24.70
C VAL A 392 4.51 2.80 24.78
N VAL A 393 4.03 1.55 24.82
CA VAL A 393 2.61 1.20 24.91
C VAL A 393 2.37 0.41 26.20
N ASN A 394 1.26 0.70 26.90
CA ASN A 394 0.84 0.03 28.13
C ASN A 394 -0.66 -0.27 28.12
N ASP A 395 -1.14 -1.08 29.08
CA ASP A 395 -2.54 -1.50 29.18
C ASP A 395 -3.53 -0.32 29.24
N SER A 396 -3.17 0.78 29.92
CA SER A 396 -4.06 1.94 30.09
C SER A 396 -4.25 2.70 28.77
N LEU A 397 -3.21 2.82 27.95
CA LEU A 397 -3.30 3.40 26.62
C LEU A 397 -4.15 2.52 25.69
N VAL A 398 -3.94 1.21 25.72
CA VAL A 398 -4.71 0.25 24.92
C VAL A 398 -6.21 0.33 25.25
N ALA A 399 -6.57 0.41 26.53
CA ALA A 399 -7.96 0.59 26.95
C ALA A 399 -8.57 1.89 26.41
N ARG A 400 -7.83 3.00 26.44
CA ARG A 400 -8.28 4.29 25.88
C ARG A 400 -8.45 4.23 24.36
N MET A 401 -7.56 3.55 23.65
CA MET A 401 -7.66 3.33 22.20
C MET A 401 -8.90 2.53 21.83
N ALA A 402 -9.20 1.48 22.61
CA ALA A 402 -10.39 0.65 22.40
C ALA A 402 -11.70 1.46 22.48
N ILE A 403 -11.76 2.43 23.40
CA ILE A 403 -12.90 3.34 23.57
C ILE A 403 -12.93 4.38 22.45
N ALA A 404 -11.79 4.96 22.11
CA ALA A 404 -11.69 6.04 21.13
C ALA A 404 -11.95 5.58 19.69
N TRP A 405 -11.54 4.36 19.33
CA TRP A 405 -11.53 3.86 17.96
C TRP A 405 -12.33 2.55 17.80
N PRO A 406 -13.65 2.56 17.99
CA PRO A 406 -14.47 1.35 17.91
C PRO A 406 -14.47 0.70 16.52
N ASP A 407 -14.23 1.49 15.47
CA ASP A 407 -14.24 1.08 14.07
C ASP A 407 -12.85 0.71 13.51
N ILE A 408 -11.82 0.62 14.37
CA ILE A 408 -10.47 0.30 13.95
C ILE A 408 -10.37 -1.10 13.31
N SER A 409 -9.67 -1.16 12.19
CA SER A 409 -9.44 -2.38 11.39
C SER A 409 -7.98 -2.85 11.43
N THR A 410 -7.03 -1.91 11.50
CA THR A 410 -5.60 -2.19 11.58
C THR A 410 -5.00 -1.27 12.65
N LEU A 411 -4.40 -1.86 13.68
CA LEU A 411 -3.67 -1.15 14.73
C LEU A 411 -2.28 -1.78 14.86
N GLU A 412 -1.24 -1.07 14.44
CA GLU A 412 0.15 -1.52 14.55
C GLU A 412 0.98 -0.44 15.22
N LEU A 413 1.56 -0.70 16.39
CA LEU A 413 2.47 0.19 17.11
C LEU A 413 3.71 -0.60 17.52
N CYS A 414 4.89 -0.11 17.16
CA CYS A 414 6.19 -0.68 17.56
C CYS A 414 6.40 -2.17 17.21
N SER A 415 5.64 -2.73 16.27
CA SER A 415 5.67 -4.16 15.95
C SER A 415 6.75 -4.57 14.94
N SER A 416 7.39 -3.62 14.26
CA SER A 416 8.40 -3.89 13.22
C SER A 416 9.64 -2.99 13.33
N PHE A 417 9.95 -2.50 14.53
CA PHE A 417 11.10 -1.63 14.75
C PHE A 417 12.41 -2.44 14.74
N HIS A 418 13.29 -2.22 13.77
CA HIS A 418 14.55 -2.97 13.59
C HIS A 418 15.77 -2.30 14.27
N GLY A 419 15.62 -1.79 15.50
CA GLY A 419 16.77 -1.38 16.31
C GLY A 419 17.63 -2.59 16.65
N PHE A 420 18.83 -2.67 16.08
CA PHE A 420 19.81 -3.76 16.25
C PHE A 420 19.96 -4.18 17.73
N ASP A 421 20.07 -5.49 17.98
CA ASP A 421 20.23 -6.10 19.32
C ASP A 421 21.34 -5.45 20.17
N ASP A 422 22.38 -4.88 19.54
CA ASP A 422 23.51 -4.24 20.22
C ASP A 422 23.24 -2.83 20.80
N LEU A 423 22.09 -2.22 20.49
CA LEU A 423 21.83 -0.81 20.83
C LEU A 423 20.98 -0.59 22.07
N GLY A 424 20.34 -1.62 22.63
CA GLY A 424 19.58 -1.51 23.89
C GLY A 424 18.33 -0.60 23.84
N VAL A 425 18.05 0.08 22.73
CA VAL A 425 16.87 0.95 22.58
C VAL A 425 15.67 0.14 22.08
N ARG A 426 15.17 -0.76 22.94
CA ARG A 426 13.88 -1.42 22.69
C ARG A 426 12.89 -0.90 23.72
N PRO A 427 11.75 -0.31 23.32
CA PRO A 427 10.73 0.03 24.29
C PRO A 427 10.27 -1.27 24.97
N PRO A 428 10.28 -1.33 26.30
CA PRO A 428 9.84 -2.51 27.03
C PRO A 428 8.39 -2.85 26.71
N ALA A 429 8.11 -4.14 26.57
CA ALA A 429 6.75 -4.63 26.40
C ALA A 429 6.01 -4.50 27.74
N HIS A 430 5.07 -3.57 27.84
CA HIS A 430 4.24 -3.38 29.03
C HIS A 430 2.78 -3.79 28.83
N VAL A 431 2.41 -4.23 27.63
CA VAL A 431 1.04 -4.65 27.34
C VAL A 431 0.88 -6.11 27.69
N ARG A 432 0.15 -6.41 28.75
CA ARG A 432 -0.13 -7.79 29.13
C ARG A 432 -1.16 -8.39 28.19
N LEU A 433 -1.20 -9.72 28.10
CA LEU A 433 -2.25 -10.42 27.33
C LEU A 433 -3.67 -10.00 27.75
N ALA A 434 -3.92 -9.88 29.06
CA ALA A 434 -5.20 -9.39 29.58
C ALA A 434 -5.49 -7.92 29.20
N GLY A 435 -4.45 -7.11 28.97
CA GLY A 435 -4.56 -5.73 28.50
C GLY A 435 -5.13 -5.60 27.08
N LEU A 436 -5.22 -6.71 26.32
CA LEU A 436 -5.85 -6.74 25.00
C LEU A 436 -7.37 -6.89 25.06
N VAL A 437 -7.94 -7.32 26.19
CA VAL A 437 -9.38 -7.55 26.34
C VAL A 437 -10.24 -6.33 25.99
N PRO A 438 -9.89 -5.08 26.38
CA PRO A 438 -10.63 -3.89 25.96
C PRO A 438 -10.75 -3.76 24.43
N LEU A 439 -9.70 -4.07 23.66
CA LEU A 439 -9.77 -4.09 22.20
C LEU A 439 -10.72 -5.19 21.71
N PHE A 440 -10.73 -6.34 22.38
CA PHE A 440 -11.61 -7.46 22.04
C PHE A 440 -13.08 -7.12 22.26
N GLU A 441 -13.38 -6.31 23.27
CA GLU A 441 -14.72 -5.83 23.58
C GLU A 441 -15.17 -4.72 22.64
N GLY A 442 -14.34 -3.68 22.46
CA GLY A 442 -14.71 -2.46 21.75
C GLY A 442 -14.53 -2.50 20.22
N CYS A 443 -13.51 -3.19 19.72
CA CYS A 443 -13.05 -3.05 18.33
C CYS A 443 -13.44 -4.26 17.46
N LYS A 444 -14.73 -4.41 17.15
CA LYS A 444 -15.26 -5.59 16.42
C LYS A 444 -14.81 -5.69 14.96
N LYS A 445 -14.29 -4.61 14.38
CA LYS A 445 -13.79 -4.55 13.00
C LYS A 445 -12.30 -4.87 12.87
N LEU A 446 -11.59 -5.07 13.98
CA LEU A 446 -10.14 -5.28 13.98
C LEU A 446 -9.76 -6.57 13.23
N GLN A 447 -8.88 -6.43 12.25
CA GLN A 447 -8.38 -7.50 11.38
C GLN A 447 -6.88 -7.76 11.58
N ARG A 448 -6.13 -6.70 11.89
CA ARG A 448 -4.68 -6.76 12.12
C ARG A 448 -4.30 -6.00 13.38
N LEU A 449 -3.55 -6.64 14.26
CA LEU A 449 -3.05 -6.08 15.50
C LEU A 449 -1.54 -6.30 15.58
N GLY A 450 -0.77 -5.23 15.77
CA GLY A 450 0.68 -5.27 15.95
C GLY A 450 1.10 -4.53 17.20
N LEU A 451 1.52 -5.23 18.25
CA LEU A 451 1.95 -4.63 19.53
C LEU A 451 2.97 -5.55 20.23
N PRO A 452 4.04 -5.02 20.85
CA PRO A 452 4.84 -5.77 21.80
C PRO A 452 4.01 -6.16 23.03
N LEU A 453 4.11 -7.42 23.44
CA LEU A 453 3.36 -8.03 24.53
C LEU A 453 4.30 -8.50 25.65
N ASP A 454 3.92 -8.17 26.87
CA ASP A 454 4.42 -8.85 28.06
C ASP A 454 3.72 -10.21 28.15
N THR A 455 4.50 -11.26 27.88
CA THR A 455 4.01 -12.65 27.87
C THR A 455 4.06 -13.30 29.23
N THR A 456 4.59 -12.60 30.26
CA THR A 456 4.69 -13.17 31.61
C THR A 456 3.29 -13.46 32.16
N MET A 457 2.96 -14.74 32.27
CA MET A 457 1.71 -15.17 32.90
C MET A 457 1.96 -15.19 34.40
N THR A 458 1.52 -14.15 35.12
CA THR A 458 1.52 -14.21 36.58
C THR A 458 0.53 -15.29 36.98
N THR A 459 1.03 -16.45 37.43
CA THR A 459 0.21 -17.41 38.17
C THR A 459 -0.40 -16.63 39.33
N ALA A 460 -1.74 -16.55 39.38
CA ALA A 460 -2.42 -15.85 40.45
C ALA A 460 -1.85 -16.31 41.81
N PRO A 461 -1.58 -15.41 42.76
CA PRO A 461 -1.24 -15.84 44.11
C PRO A 461 -2.42 -16.64 44.67
N ASP A 462 -2.12 -17.80 45.24
CA ASP A 462 -3.03 -18.69 45.98
C ASP A 462 -3.59 -18.02 47.26
N SER A 463 -4.21 -16.85 47.15
CA SER A 463 -5.00 -16.26 48.22
C SER A 463 -6.46 -16.26 47.80
N ALA A 464 -7.12 -17.36 48.17
CA ALA A 464 -8.57 -17.41 48.30
C ALA A 464 -9.00 -16.27 49.24
N ASP A 465 -9.59 -15.22 48.67
CA ASP A 465 -10.54 -14.35 49.37
C ASP A 465 -11.52 -13.74 48.37
N SER A 466 -12.71 -14.34 48.38
CA SER A 466 -14.02 -13.85 47.96
C SER A 466 -14.12 -12.48 47.27
N THR A 467 -14.34 -12.49 45.96
CA THR A 467 -15.60 -11.99 45.35
C THR A 467 -15.83 -12.76 44.05
N GLY A 468 -17.03 -13.32 43.89
CA GLY A 468 -17.32 -14.42 42.96
C GLY A 468 -17.00 -14.15 41.48
N CYS A 469 -16.12 -14.98 40.93
CA CYS A 469 -16.14 -15.38 39.53
C CYS A 469 -15.65 -16.84 39.47
N ASP A 470 -16.56 -17.76 39.23
CA ASP A 470 -16.28 -19.19 39.11
C ASP A 470 -15.27 -19.44 37.96
N THR A 471 -14.05 -19.81 38.30
CA THR A 471 -13.01 -20.27 37.37
C THR A 471 -13.28 -21.67 36.78
N SER A 472 -14.44 -22.27 37.06
CA SER A 472 -14.87 -23.57 36.52
C SER A 472 -15.82 -23.46 35.32
N ALA A 473 -16.31 -22.26 34.98
CA ALA A 473 -17.14 -22.04 33.80
C ALA A 473 -16.25 -21.64 32.60
N ARG A 474 -15.91 -22.62 31.73
CA ARG A 474 -15.26 -22.33 30.44
C ARG A 474 -16.10 -21.31 29.65
N PRO A 475 -15.60 -20.09 29.39
CA PRO A 475 -16.48 -19.03 28.96
C PRO A 475 -16.68 -19.12 27.44
N SER A 476 -17.76 -19.80 27.05
CA SER A 476 -18.48 -19.49 25.80
C SER A 476 -19.04 -18.05 25.75
N ALA A 477 -18.66 -17.19 26.69
CA ALA A 477 -19.05 -15.79 26.87
C ALA A 477 -17.87 -14.80 26.85
N CYS A 478 -16.63 -15.24 26.65
CA CYS A 478 -15.50 -14.31 26.54
C CYS A 478 -15.64 -13.41 25.31
N PRO A 479 -15.24 -12.12 25.39
CA PRO A 479 -15.27 -11.22 24.25
C PRO A 479 -14.36 -11.75 23.13
N THR A 480 -14.95 -12.15 22.00
CA THR A 480 -14.17 -12.57 20.83
C THR A 480 -14.09 -11.48 19.78
N ILE A 481 -12.95 -11.37 19.10
CA ILE A 481 -12.87 -10.68 17.81
C ILE A 481 -12.93 -11.72 16.69
N PRO A 482 -14.06 -11.88 16.01
CA PRO A 482 -14.19 -12.88 14.96
C PRO A 482 -13.44 -12.52 13.69
N ARG A 483 -12.90 -11.30 13.55
CA ARG A 483 -12.26 -10.82 12.31
C ARG A 483 -10.76 -10.69 12.36
N LEU A 484 -10.13 -10.80 13.54
CA LEU A 484 -8.69 -10.67 13.67
C LEU A 484 -8.02 -11.90 13.04
N ALA A 485 -7.23 -11.66 12.00
CA ALA A 485 -6.59 -12.71 11.21
C ALA A 485 -5.06 -12.68 11.31
N ASP A 486 -4.48 -11.51 11.62
CA ASP A 486 -3.03 -11.28 11.73
C ASP A 486 -2.71 -10.63 13.08
N LEU A 487 -1.83 -11.26 13.86
CA LEU A 487 -1.27 -10.73 15.10
C LEU A 487 0.24 -10.64 14.97
N CYS A 488 0.79 -9.43 15.01
CA CYS A 488 2.22 -9.20 15.07
C CYS A 488 2.63 -8.87 16.51
N VAL A 489 3.44 -9.72 17.12
CA VAL A 489 3.89 -9.54 18.51
C VAL A 489 5.21 -8.75 18.60
N GLY A 490 5.76 -8.31 17.46
CA GLY A 490 7.06 -7.66 17.40
C GLY A 490 8.13 -8.47 18.12
N TRP A 491 8.97 -7.79 18.89
CA TRP A 491 10.11 -8.39 19.61
C TRP A 491 9.74 -8.90 21.01
N SER A 492 8.51 -9.36 21.19
CA SER A 492 8.06 -9.92 22.48
C SER A 492 8.90 -11.15 22.83
N LYS A 493 9.51 -11.14 24.00
CA LYS A 493 10.14 -12.35 24.56
C LYS A 493 9.05 -13.26 25.10
N ILE A 494 9.29 -14.56 25.07
CA ILE A 494 8.37 -15.57 25.61
C ILE A 494 9.20 -16.70 26.19
N GLU A 495 8.88 -17.10 27.42
CA GLU A 495 9.49 -18.25 28.06
C GLU A 495 8.84 -19.56 27.59
N GLU A 496 9.59 -20.66 27.63
CA GLU A 496 9.06 -21.97 27.21
C GLU A 496 7.81 -22.36 28.00
N ALA A 497 7.77 -22.03 29.30
CA ALA A 497 6.61 -22.28 30.16
C ALA A 497 5.34 -21.51 29.72
N ASP A 498 5.49 -20.36 29.07
CA ASP A 498 4.39 -19.48 28.69
C ASP A 498 3.83 -19.78 27.28
N VAL A 499 4.52 -20.59 26.46
CA VAL A 499 4.09 -20.94 25.09
C VAL A 499 2.67 -21.49 25.06
N ALA A 500 2.37 -22.50 25.89
CA ALA A 500 1.04 -23.12 25.92
C ALA A 500 -0.05 -22.21 26.55
N PRO A 501 0.19 -21.55 27.70
CA PRO A 501 -0.74 -20.57 28.27
C PRO A 501 -1.09 -19.43 27.29
N VAL A 502 -0.09 -18.82 26.66
CA VAL A 502 -0.28 -17.73 25.67
C VAL A 502 -1.11 -18.24 24.49
N ALA A 503 -0.76 -19.41 23.93
CA ALA A 503 -1.50 -20.01 22.83
C ALA A 503 -2.96 -20.28 23.20
N SER A 504 -3.22 -20.78 24.41
CA SER A 504 -4.57 -21.00 24.92
C SER A 504 -5.36 -19.69 24.97
N PHE A 505 -4.81 -18.65 25.62
CA PHE A 505 -5.45 -17.34 25.74
C PHE A 505 -5.82 -16.73 24.38
N LEU A 506 -4.88 -16.75 23.42
CA LEU A 506 -5.10 -16.19 22.09
C LEU A 506 -6.21 -16.93 21.35
N SER A 507 -6.22 -18.26 21.42
CA SER A 507 -7.20 -19.07 20.71
C SER A 507 -8.60 -19.06 21.36
N ASP A 508 -8.71 -18.69 22.64
CA ASP A 508 -9.99 -18.37 23.30
C ASP A 508 -10.66 -17.13 22.71
N HIS A 509 -9.89 -16.04 22.53
CA HIS A 509 -10.41 -14.73 22.14
C HIS A 509 -10.40 -14.49 20.61
N LEU A 510 -9.53 -15.18 19.87
CA LEU A 510 -9.22 -14.90 18.45
C LEU A 510 -9.45 -16.14 17.57
N PRO A 511 -10.72 -16.49 17.28
CA PRO A 511 -11.07 -17.76 16.64
C PRO A 511 -10.67 -17.87 15.16
N LEU A 512 -10.44 -16.75 14.47
CA LEU A 512 -10.00 -16.72 13.07
C LEU A 512 -8.51 -16.33 12.92
N LEU A 513 -7.74 -16.34 14.02
CA LEU A 513 -6.32 -16.01 13.97
C LEU A 513 -5.58 -17.01 13.09
N SER A 514 -5.14 -16.55 11.92
CA SER A 514 -4.51 -17.38 10.89
C SER A 514 -2.99 -17.26 10.88
N LYS A 515 -2.50 -16.09 11.32
CA LYS A 515 -1.11 -15.69 11.22
C LYS A 515 -0.69 -15.00 12.51
N VAL A 516 0.40 -15.50 13.09
CA VAL A 516 1.11 -14.85 14.19
C VAL A 516 2.51 -14.60 13.67
N THR A 517 2.91 -13.34 13.59
CA THR A 517 4.26 -12.92 13.18
C THR A 517 4.99 -12.29 14.35
N ASP A 518 6.31 -12.35 14.31
CA ASP A 518 7.19 -11.77 15.29
C ASP A 518 8.29 -10.93 14.59
N GLY A 519 8.99 -10.13 15.37
CA GLY A 519 10.11 -9.30 14.89
C GLY A 519 11.42 -10.09 14.71
N TRP A 520 11.51 -11.31 15.24
CA TRP A 520 12.72 -12.11 15.28
C TRP A 520 13.03 -12.78 13.92
N GLU A 521 12.02 -13.04 13.09
CA GLU A 521 12.18 -13.64 11.74
C GLU A 521 13.13 -12.85 10.81
N SER A 522 13.28 -11.53 11.00
CA SER A 522 14.19 -10.68 10.20
C SER A 522 15.63 -10.60 10.72
N ALA A 523 15.93 -11.13 11.92
CA ALA A 523 17.28 -11.06 12.52
C ALA A 523 18.32 -11.93 11.78
N PHE A 524 17.86 -12.91 10.99
CA PHE A 524 18.71 -13.86 10.26
C PHE A 524 19.63 -13.29 9.18
N VAL A 525 19.40 -12.05 8.72
CA VAL A 525 20.20 -11.48 7.64
C VAL A 525 21.58 -11.00 8.14
N TYR A 526 21.79 -10.87 9.45
CA TYR A 526 23.00 -10.23 10.00
C TYR A 526 23.72 -10.96 11.16
N GLU A 527 23.13 -11.99 11.79
CA GLU A 527 23.84 -12.79 12.81
C GLU A 527 24.76 -13.85 12.16
N VAL A 528 25.96 -13.44 11.75
CA VAL A 528 27.09 -14.37 11.50
C VAL A 528 28.19 -14.21 12.57
N VAL A 529 28.05 -13.27 13.52
CA VAL A 529 29.10 -12.97 14.49
C VAL A 529 28.52 -12.56 15.85
N ALA A 530 28.05 -13.50 16.67
CA ALA A 530 27.88 -13.29 18.12
C ALA A 530 27.92 -14.62 18.89
N ASP A 531 28.58 -14.59 20.06
CA ASP A 531 29.02 -15.71 20.90
C ASP A 531 27.92 -16.63 21.49
N GLU A 532 28.35 -17.84 21.87
CA GLU A 532 27.57 -19.00 22.36
C GLU A 532 26.78 -18.84 23.69
N HIS A 533 26.52 -17.63 24.22
CA HIS A 533 26.00 -17.47 25.60
C HIS A 533 24.74 -16.60 25.79
N THR A 534 24.01 -16.24 24.73
CA THR A 534 22.70 -15.58 24.83
C THR A 534 21.62 -16.53 24.35
N GLU A 535 20.50 -16.70 25.09
CA GLU A 535 19.28 -17.29 24.52
C GLU A 535 18.93 -16.49 23.26
N GLY A 536 19.29 -17.03 22.09
CA GLY A 536 19.37 -16.24 20.85
C GLY A 536 17.99 -15.83 20.33
N ALA A 537 17.97 -14.84 19.42
CA ALA A 537 16.79 -14.40 18.66
C ALA A 537 16.00 -15.59 18.08
N TRP A 538 16.72 -16.62 17.61
CA TRP A 538 16.17 -17.88 17.11
C TRP A 538 15.29 -18.62 18.13
N THR A 539 15.63 -18.57 19.42
CA THR A 539 14.87 -19.23 20.49
C THR A 539 13.46 -18.64 20.58
N TYR A 540 13.36 -17.30 20.60
CA TYR A 540 12.07 -16.63 20.66
C TYR A 540 11.28 -16.77 19.36
N GLU A 541 11.94 -16.72 18.19
CA GLU A 541 11.32 -17.01 16.89
C GLU A 541 10.66 -18.41 16.90
N MET A 542 11.39 -19.42 17.39
CA MET A 542 10.89 -20.79 17.46
C MET A 542 9.73 -20.95 18.45
N ARG A 543 9.82 -20.31 19.62
CA ARG A 543 8.73 -20.33 20.61
C ARG A 543 7.47 -19.65 20.06
N TRP A 544 7.57 -18.52 19.36
CA TRP A 544 6.40 -17.89 18.69
C TRP A 544 5.84 -18.71 17.54
N ARG A 545 6.69 -19.41 16.77
CA ARG A 545 6.22 -20.40 15.78
C ARG A 545 5.44 -21.54 16.43
N GLN A 546 5.87 -22.02 17.61
CA GLN A 546 5.11 -23.01 18.38
C GLN A 546 3.76 -22.46 18.84
N VAL A 547 3.70 -21.23 19.36
CA VAL A 547 2.43 -20.55 19.69
C VAL A 547 1.51 -20.52 18.47
N ALA A 548 2.02 -20.10 17.30
CA ALA A 548 1.24 -20.04 16.07
C ALA A 548 0.70 -21.40 15.62
N ALA A 549 1.45 -22.49 15.84
CA ALA A 549 1.00 -23.84 15.57
C ALA A 549 -0.11 -24.29 16.55
N LEU A 550 0.09 -24.05 17.85
CA LEU A 550 -0.87 -24.40 18.90
C LEU A 550 -2.19 -23.63 18.73
N VAL A 551 -2.13 -22.32 18.47
CA VAL A 551 -3.33 -21.49 18.23
C VAL A 551 -4.18 -22.05 17.10
N ARG A 552 -3.56 -22.47 15.98
CA ARG A 552 -4.30 -23.07 14.85
C ARG A 552 -5.02 -24.35 15.25
N GLY A 553 -4.34 -25.24 15.97
CA GLY A 553 -4.94 -26.48 16.47
C GLY A 553 -6.09 -26.22 17.46
N LEU A 554 -5.84 -25.37 18.46
CA LEU A 554 -6.79 -25.06 19.52
C LEU A 554 -8.03 -24.29 19.00
N SER A 555 -7.87 -23.42 18.00
CA SER A 555 -8.98 -22.71 17.37
C SER A 555 -9.94 -23.66 16.64
N LEU A 556 -9.42 -24.72 16.01
CA LEU A 556 -10.25 -25.77 15.38
C LEU A 556 -11.06 -26.54 16.42
N VAL A 557 -10.42 -26.95 17.52
CA VAL A 557 -11.09 -27.62 18.64
C VAL A 557 -12.22 -26.75 19.19
N ARG A 558 -11.94 -25.46 19.44
CA ARG A 558 -12.97 -24.53 19.93
C ARG A 558 -14.08 -24.26 18.93
N GLN A 559 -13.80 -24.26 17.64
CA GLN A 559 -14.84 -24.16 16.62
C GLN A 559 -15.76 -25.39 16.67
N GLN A 560 -15.19 -26.58 16.85
CA GLN A 560 -15.95 -27.81 17.04
C GLN A 560 -16.81 -27.78 18.32
N GLU A 561 -16.24 -27.35 19.44
CA GLU A 561 -16.98 -27.18 20.71
C GLU A 561 -18.15 -26.19 20.57
N ARG A 562 -17.93 -25.04 19.92
CA ARG A 562 -19.00 -24.06 19.64
C ARG A 562 -20.09 -24.63 18.74
N ASN A 563 -19.74 -25.43 17.75
CA ASN A 563 -20.69 -26.10 16.87
C ASN A 563 -21.52 -27.15 17.64
N TRP A 564 -20.90 -27.91 18.54
CA TRP A 564 -21.61 -28.84 19.42
C TRP A 564 -22.57 -28.13 20.37
N ALA A 565 -22.11 -27.06 21.03
CA ALA A 565 -22.96 -26.26 21.91
C ALA A 565 -24.17 -25.66 21.17
N ARG A 566 -23.99 -25.19 19.94
CA ARG A 566 -25.09 -24.68 19.10
C ARG A 566 -26.12 -25.78 18.79
N ARG A 567 -25.65 -26.96 18.38
CA ARG A 567 -26.52 -28.11 18.09
C ARG A 567 -27.30 -28.57 19.34
N MET A 568 -26.68 -28.56 20.52
CA MET A 568 -27.39 -28.91 21.76
C MET A 568 -28.48 -27.89 22.12
N ARG A 569 -28.26 -26.59 21.86
CA ARG A 569 -29.27 -25.54 22.08
C ARG A 569 -30.45 -25.62 21.11
N GLU A 570 -30.23 -26.10 19.89
CA GLU A 570 -31.29 -26.30 18.89
C GLU A 570 -32.17 -27.54 19.17
N VAL A 571 -31.69 -28.48 19.99
CA VAL A 571 -32.37 -29.74 20.31
C VAL A 571 -33.24 -29.65 21.59
N LEU A 572 -33.06 -28.62 22.43
CA LEU A 572 -33.82 -28.43 23.67
C LEU A 572 -34.90 -27.32 23.50
N PRO A 573 -36.22 -27.63 23.58
CA PRO A 573 -37.25 -26.61 23.61
C PRO A 573 -37.19 -25.82 24.92
N VAL A 574 -37.37 -24.49 24.83
CA VAL A 574 -37.52 -23.59 25.99
C VAL A 574 -38.66 -24.09 26.89
N PRO A 575 -38.50 -24.20 28.22
CA PRO A 575 -39.61 -24.58 29.08
C PRO A 575 -40.64 -23.44 29.11
N ALA A 576 -41.90 -23.77 28.83
CA ALA A 576 -43.03 -22.86 28.93
C ALA A 576 -43.15 -22.29 30.35
N ALA A 577 -43.39 -20.98 30.44
CA ALA A 577 -43.72 -20.30 31.69
C ALA A 577 -44.93 -20.98 32.36
N ALA A 578 -44.81 -21.27 33.66
CA ALA A 578 -45.88 -21.81 34.48
C ALA A 578 -47.07 -20.83 34.55
N PRO A 579 -48.33 -21.31 34.55
CA PRO A 579 -49.50 -20.44 34.62
C PRO A 579 -49.64 -19.82 36.01
N ALA A 580 -50.08 -18.57 36.03
CA ALA A 580 -50.38 -17.78 37.23
C ALA A 580 -51.44 -18.48 38.09
N MET A 581 -51.19 -18.57 39.39
CA MET A 581 -52.20 -18.94 40.39
C MET A 581 -53.29 -17.86 40.42
N GLU A 582 -54.54 -18.33 40.37
CA GLU A 582 -55.76 -17.54 40.49
C GLU A 582 -55.87 -16.84 41.85
N ASP A 583 -56.32 -15.59 41.80
CA ASP A 583 -56.84 -14.80 42.91
C ASP A 583 -58.01 -15.50 43.63
N PRO A 584 -58.08 -15.47 44.97
CA PRO A 584 -59.33 -15.62 45.68
C PRO A 584 -59.77 -14.25 46.24
N GLN A 585 -60.73 -13.61 45.57
CA GLN A 585 -61.59 -12.60 46.20
C GLN A 585 -62.96 -13.20 46.50
N GLY A 586 -63.38 -13.13 47.76
CA GLY A 586 -64.72 -13.56 48.16
C GLY A 586 -64.97 -13.62 49.67
N MET A 587 -64.92 -12.45 50.30
CA MET A 587 -65.73 -11.98 51.44
C MET A 587 -66.29 -12.95 52.51
N ASP A 588 -66.01 -12.50 53.74
CA ASP A 588 -66.92 -12.31 54.88
C ASP A 588 -66.97 -13.31 56.04
N GLU A 589 -67.06 -12.67 57.21
CA GLU A 589 -67.80 -13.04 58.43
C GLU A 589 -67.03 -13.34 59.74
N TYR A 590 -67.29 -12.42 60.69
CA TYR A 590 -67.34 -12.54 62.16
C TYR A 590 -66.05 -12.44 63.04
N LEU A 591 -65.89 -11.22 63.59
CA LEU A 591 -65.40 -10.87 64.94
C LEU A 591 -66.24 -11.53 66.06
N PRO A 592 -65.82 -11.57 67.35
CA PRO A 592 -64.93 -10.63 68.04
C PRO A 592 -63.60 -11.18 68.58
#